data_AF-A0A6J4RUW9-F1
#
_entry.id   AF-A0A6J4RUW9-F1
#
_cell.length_a   1.000
_cell.length_b   1.000
_cell.length_c   1.000
_cell.angle_alpha   90.00
_cell.angle_beta   90.00
_cell.angle_gamma   90.00
#
_symmetry.space_group_name_H-M   'P 1'
#
loop_
_entity.id
_entity.type
_entity.pdbx_description
1 polymer ?
#
loop_
_entity_poly.entity_id
_entity_poly.type
_entity_poly.pdbx_seq_one_letter_code
_entity_poly.pdbx_strand_id
1 'polypeptide(L)'
;MRAPARSSRRPAIVLAALPVALALLVWVAVVALTSGDGTESAPQQAAPVSQDFAAVESSASSAASPAPSPLAAAPDDRALRITVPGMARVERVPVVSSHPSDEAALRRAALHVEGTGFPWQRGSNTYIAGHRLGFPGTASDRLFWDLDRL
;
A
#
# COMPACT_ATOMS: atom_id res chain seq x y z
N MET A 1 -25.87 74.59 43.38
CA MET A 1 -26.96 74.59 42.37
C MET A 1 -26.30 74.68 40.99
N ARG A 2 -26.09 73.53 40.31
CA ARG A 2 -26.76 73.07 39.07
C ARG A 2 -26.32 73.87 37.83
N ALA A 3 -25.36 73.40 37.04
CA ALA A 3 -25.44 72.46 35.89
C ALA A 3 -23.99 72.11 35.40
N PRO A 4 -23.67 71.21 34.43
CA PRO A 4 -24.50 70.77 33.30
C PRO A 4 -24.41 69.30 32.79
N ALA A 5 -25.43 68.99 31.97
CA ALA A 5 -25.54 68.04 30.87
C ALA A 5 -24.53 66.86 30.76
N ARG A 6 -25.05 65.64 30.93
CA ARG A 6 -24.41 64.40 30.43
C ARG A 6 -24.57 64.33 28.90
N SER A 7 -23.47 64.49 28.18
CA SER A 7 -23.39 64.15 26.74
C SER A 7 -23.27 62.63 26.57
N SER A 8 -24.17 62.01 25.83
CA SER A 8 -24.04 60.62 25.40
C SER A 8 -23.05 60.53 24.23
N ARG A 9 -21.88 59.95 24.47
CA ARG A 9 -20.96 59.56 23.38
C ARG A 9 -21.36 58.18 22.89
N ARG A 10 -21.90 58.11 21.67
CA ARG A 10 -21.99 56.86 20.90
C ARG A 10 -20.59 56.51 20.39
N PRO A 11 -20.07 55.28 20.57
CA PRO A 11 -18.87 54.88 19.84
C PRO A 11 -19.25 54.64 18.38
N ALA A 12 -18.74 55.50 17.49
CA ALA A 12 -18.74 55.28 16.05
C ALA A 12 -17.83 54.08 15.75
N ILE A 13 -18.43 52.91 15.53
CA ILE A 13 -17.78 51.78 14.87
C ILE A 13 -17.82 52.08 13.38
N VAL A 14 -16.83 52.78 12.85
CA VAL A 14 -16.56 52.73 11.40
C VAL A 14 -15.07 52.96 11.18
N LEU A 15 -14.51 52.25 10.21
CA LEU A 15 -13.21 52.47 9.58
C LEU A 15 -11.98 51.74 10.16
N ALA A 16 -12.08 50.42 10.33
CA ALA A 16 -10.89 49.55 10.32
C ALA A 16 -11.12 48.17 9.68
N ALA A 17 -12.23 47.95 8.97
CA ALA A 17 -12.55 46.66 8.34
C ALA A 17 -12.12 46.58 6.86
N LEU A 18 -11.78 47.70 6.25
CA LEU A 18 -11.42 47.79 4.83
C LEU A 18 -10.11 47.08 4.45
N PRO A 19 -9.00 47.14 5.23
CA PRO A 19 -7.78 46.43 4.84
C PRO A 19 -7.89 44.91 5.03
N VAL A 20 -8.67 44.45 6.03
CA VAL A 20 -8.89 43.02 6.28
C VAL A 20 -9.77 42.41 5.20
N ALA A 21 -10.85 43.10 4.80
CA ALA A 21 -11.70 42.66 3.70
C ALA A 21 -10.95 42.61 2.36
N LEU A 22 -10.07 43.58 2.09
CA LEU A 22 -9.24 43.58 0.89
C LEU A 22 -8.21 42.44 0.89
N ALA A 23 -7.57 42.16 2.04
CA ALA A 23 -6.65 41.05 2.18
C ALA A 23 -7.34 39.68 1.99
N LEU A 24 -8.56 39.53 2.49
CA LEU A 24 -9.38 38.32 2.29
C LEU A 24 -9.79 38.15 0.82
N LEU A 25 -10.16 39.24 0.13
CA LEU A 25 -10.47 39.23 -1.30
C LEU A 25 -9.25 38.87 -2.15
N VAL A 26 -8.07 39.39 -1.81
CA VAL A 26 -6.80 39.04 -2.47
C VAL A 26 -6.45 37.59 -2.21
N TRP A 27 -6.62 37.08 -0.98
CA TRP A 27 -6.38 35.67 -0.67
C TRP A 27 -7.32 34.73 -1.44
N VAL A 28 -8.62 35.06 -1.51
CA VAL A 28 -9.59 34.30 -2.32
C VAL A 28 -9.26 34.38 -3.81
N ALA A 29 -8.82 35.53 -4.32
CA ALA A 29 -8.39 35.68 -5.71
C ALA A 29 -7.10 34.89 -6.01
N VAL A 30 -6.15 34.81 -5.08
CA VAL A 30 -4.94 33.96 -5.21
C VAL A 30 -5.31 32.47 -5.22
N VAL A 31 -6.21 32.03 -4.34
CA VAL A 31 -6.72 30.65 -4.34
C VAL A 31 -7.46 30.33 -5.65
N ALA A 32 -8.21 31.30 -6.20
CA ALA A 32 -8.90 31.13 -7.48
C ALA A 32 -7.93 31.12 -8.68
N LEU A 33 -6.83 31.89 -8.65
CA LEU A 33 -5.81 31.87 -9.71
C LEU A 33 -4.89 30.65 -9.67
N THR A 34 -4.70 30.00 -8.52
CA THR A 34 -3.99 28.70 -8.43
C THR A 34 -4.90 27.51 -8.70
N SER A 35 -6.21 27.69 -8.63
CA SER A 35 -7.22 26.70 -9.02
C SER A 35 -7.54 26.82 -10.51
N GLY A 36 -6.50 27.05 -11.32
CA GLY A 36 -6.58 27.01 -12.77
C GLY A 36 -7.29 25.72 -13.19
N ASP A 37 -8.40 25.93 -13.88
CA ASP A 37 -9.23 24.95 -14.56
C ASP A 37 -8.33 24.03 -15.40
N GLY A 38 -7.94 22.91 -14.80
CA GLY A 38 -7.37 21.78 -15.51
C GLY A 38 -8.50 21.16 -16.30
N THR A 39 -8.83 21.78 -17.43
CA THR A 39 -9.62 21.16 -18.47
C THR A 39 -8.80 19.98 -18.99
N GLU A 40 -8.92 18.84 -18.32
CA GLU A 40 -8.37 17.55 -18.74
C GLU A 40 -9.10 17.12 -20.02
N SER A 41 -8.67 17.73 -21.13
CA SER A 41 -9.10 17.36 -22.47
C SER A 41 -8.35 16.10 -22.90
N ALA A 42 -9.16 15.15 -23.33
CA ALA A 42 -8.87 13.93 -24.06
C ALA A 42 -8.39 12.73 -23.21
N PRO A 43 -9.16 11.61 -23.24
CA PRO A 43 -8.73 10.35 -22.67
C PRO A 43 -7.47 9.92 -23.43
N GLN A 44 -6.33 9.94 -22.76
CA GLN A 44 -5.19 9.19 -23.25
C GLN A 44 -5.59 7.73 -23.15
N GLN A 45 -5.92 7.21 -24.33
CA GLN A 45 -6.10 5.84 -24.67
C GLN A 45 -4.95 5.05 -24.05
N ALA A 46 -5.16 4.57 -22.82
CA ALA A 46 -4.46 3.39 -22.37
C ALA A 46 -4.85 2.36 -23.42
N ALA A 47 -3.90 2.00 -24.28
CA ALA A 47 -4.01 0.78 -25.05
C ALA A 47 -4.59 -0.27 -24.10
N PRO A 48 -5.63 -1.03 -24.50
CA PRO A 48 -5.98 -2.19 -23.71
C PRO A 48 -4.66 -2.95 -23.59
N VAL A 49 -4.11 -2.99 -22.38
CA VAL A 49 -3.15 -4.03 -22.05
C VAL A 49 -4.05 -5.24 -22.13
N SER A 50 -4.13 -5.83 -23.32
CA SER A 50 -4.67 -7.16 -23.51
C SER A 50 -3.80 -8.00 -22.59
N GLN A 51 -4.25 -8.17 -21.37
CA GLN A 51 -3.94 -9.36 -20.64
C GLN A 51 -4.71 -10.44 -21.41
N ASP A 52 -4.14 -10.81 -22.55
CA ASP A 52 -4.35 -12.11 -23.16
C ASP A 52 -3.74 -13.10 -22.17
N PHE A 53 -4.45 -13.33 -21.06
CA PHE A 53 -4.62 -14.67 -20.58
C PHE A 53 -5.52 -15.37 -21.60
N ALA A 54 -4.99 -15.52 -22.82
CA ALA A 54 -5.43 -16.54 -23.73
C ALA A 54 -5.42 -17.81 -22.88
N ALA A 55 -6.59 -18.39 -22.70
CA ALA A 55 -6.74 -19.71 -22.15
C ALA A 55 -5.71 -20.58 -22.89
N VAL A 56 -4.63 -20.92 -22.19
CA VAL A 56 -3.71 -21.95 -22.63
C VAL A 56 -4.47 -23.25 -22.35
N GLU A 57 -5.45 -23.55 -23.20
CA GLU A 57 -5.75 -24.93 -23.56
C GLU A 57 -4.53 -25.43 -24.32
N SER A 58 -3.49 -25.82 -23.57
CA SER A 58 -2.43 -26.65 -24.10
C SER A 58 -2.55 -27.99 -23.43
N SER A 59 -3.31 -28.84 -24.13
CA SER A 59 -3.04 -30.25 -24.34
C SER A 59 -2.32 -30.94 -23.19
N ALA A 60 -3.08 -31.73 -22.44
CA ALA A 60 -2.57 -32.81 -21.62
C ALA A 60 -1.64 -33.72 -22.44
N SER A 61 -0.36 -33.37 -22.47
CA SER A 61 0.70 -34.30 -22.84
C SER A 61 0.90 -35.19 -21.63
N SER A 62 0.36 -36.40 -21.74
CA SER A 62 0.44 -37.47 -20.75
C SER A 62 1.90 -37.90 -20.56
N ALA A 63 2.66 -37.11 -19.80
CA ALA A 63 3.81 -37.60 -19.07
C ALA A 63 3.26 -38.06 -17.72
N ALA A 64 3.38 -39.35 -17.45
CA ALA A 64 2.90 -39.98 -16.22
C ALA A 64 3.39 -39.20 -14.99
N SER A 65 2.50 -38.41 -14.40
CA SER A 65 2.75 -37.79 -13.10
C SER A 65 3.06 -38.92 -12.12
N PRO A 66 4.16 -38.83 -11.34
CA PRO A 66 4.32 -39.73 -10.20
C PRO A 66 3.06 -39.63 -9.34
N ALA A 67 2.59 -40.77 -8.84
CA ALA A 67 1.39 -40.86 -8.02
C ALA A 67 1.40 -39.74 -6.97
N PRO A 68 0.26 -39.05 -6.73
CA PRO A 68 0.22 -37.95 -5.80
C PRO A 68 0.76 -38.41 -4.46
N SER A 69 1.83 -37.76 -4.00
CA SER A 69 2.35 -37.99 -2.65
C SER A 69 1.19 -37.78 -1.66
N PRO A 70 1.01 -38.66 -0.66
CA PRO A 70 -0.01 -38.47 0.35
C PRO A 70 0.19 -37.08 0.96
N LEU A 71 -0.89 -36.30 1.00
CA LEU A 71 -0.84 -34.94 1.51
C LEU A 71 -0.40 -35.01 2.97
N ALA A 72 0.62 -34.23 3.33
CA ALA A 72 1.02 -34.09 4.72
C ALA A 72 -0.20 -33.60 5.53
N ALA A 73 -0.49 -34.28 6.64
CA ALA A 73 -1.42 -33.75 7.62
C ALA A 73 -0.95 -32.36 8.06
N ALA A 74 -1.88 -31.49 8.45
CA ALA A 74 -1.51 -30.19 9.01
C ALA A 74 -0.54 -30.40 10.19
N PRO A 75 0.61 -29.69 10.21
CA PRO A 75 1.53 -29.79 11.33
C PRO A 75 0.90 -29.30 12.63
N ASP A 76 1.34 -29.86 13.76
CA ASP A 76 0.94 -29.38 15.09
C ASP A 76 1.44 -27.94 15.32
N ASP A 77 2.66 -27.65 14.88
CA ASP A 77 3.22 -26.30 14.85
C ASP A 77 2.93 -25.60 13.52
N ARG A 78 2.11 -24.55 13.58
CA ARG A 78 1.73 -23.75 12.40
C ARG A 78 2.68 -22.59 12.12
N ALA A 79 3.79 -22.48 12.84
CA ALA A 79 4.83 -21.50 12.56
C ALA A 79 5.46 -21.78 11.18
N LEU A 80 5.17 -20.93 10.21
CA LEU A 80 5.70 -21.06 8.86
C LEU A 80 7.12 -20.50 8.77
N ARG A 81 8.02 -21.26 8.15
CA ARG A 81 9.40 -20.85 7.85
C ARG A 81 9.75 -21.23 6.42
N ILE A 82 10.59 -20.42 5.77
CA ILE A 82 11.04 -20.67 4.40
C ILE A 82 12.56 -20.85 4.34
N THR A 83 12.97 -21.81 3.52
CA THR A 83 14.35 -21.98 3.06
C THR A 83 14.32 -22.06 1.55
N VAL A 84 15.16 -21.27 0.88
CA VAL A 84 15.33 -21.38 -0.58
C VAL A 84 16.79 -21.74 -0.84
N PRO A 85 17.10 -23.01 -1.19
CA PRO A 85 18.49 -23.46 -1.33
C PRO A 85 19.35 -22.63 -2.29
N GLY A 86 18.76 -22.07 -3.35
CA GLY A 86 19.46 -21.19 -4.30
C GLY A 86 19.72 -19.77 -3.78
N MET A 87 19.17 -19.38 -2.62
CA MET A 87 19.39 -18.09 -1.99
C MET A 87 19.98 -18.29 -0.59
N ALA A 88 21.30 -18.14 -0.46
CA ALA A 88 22.04 -18.44 0.78
C ALA A 88 21.54 -17.69 2.03
N ARG A 89 20.86 -16.55 1.87
CA ARG A 89 20.30 -15.74 2.97
C ARG A 89 18.94 -16.25 3.45
N VAL A 90 18.22 -16.99 2.61
CA VAL A 90 16.88 -17.47 2.90
C VAL A 90 16.99 -18.87 3.48
N GLU A 91 17.32 -18.93 4.77
CA GLU A 91 17.40 -20.18 5.53
C GLU A 91 16.53 -20.08 6.79
N ARG A 92 15.49 -20.92 6.89
CA ARG A 92 14.55 -21.01 8.02
C ARG A 92 14.01 -19.64 8.47
N VAL A 93 13.83 -18.73 7.51
CA VAL A 93 13.33 -17.38 7.75
C VAL A 93 11.88 -17.47 8.25
N PRO A 94 11.52 -16.79 9.34
CA PRO A 94 10.14 -16.76 9.82
C PRO A 94 9.21 -16.08 8.81
N VAL A 95 8.00 -16.61 8.66
CA VAL A 95 6.95 -16.04 7.83
C VAL A 95 5.78 -15.64 8.71
N VAL A 96 5.37 -14.38 8.63
CA VAL A 96 4.22 -13.84 9.37
C VAL A 96 3.00 -13.81 8.44
N SER A 97 1.86 -14.32 8.87
CA SER A 97 0.61 -14.14 8.10
C SER A 97 -0.01 -12.80 8.44
N SER A 98 -0.25 -11.96 7.43
CA SER A 98 -0.96 -10.68 7.57
C SER A 98 -1.51 -10.20 6.23
N HIS A 99 -2.26 -9.10 6.26
CA HIS A 99 -2.77 -8.42 5.07
C HIS A 99 -1.59 -8.00 4.15
N PRO A 100 -1.70 -8.08 2.81
CA PRO A 100 -0.60 -7.76 1.90
C PRO A 100 -0.04 -6.33 2.02
N SER A 101 -0.85 -5.39 2.51
CA SER A 101 -0.45 -3.99 2.74
C SER A 101 0.07 -3.71 4.15
N ASP A 102 0.29 -4.73 4.98
CA ASP A 102 0.87 -4.58 6.31
C ASP A 102 2.39 -4.34 6.21
N GLU A 103 2.75 -3.08 6.00
CA GLU A 103 4.12 -2.62 5.98
C GLU A 103 4.88 -2.97 7.26
N ALA A 104 4.22 -2.95 8.42
CA ALA A 104 4.90 -3.26 9.68
C ALA A 104 5.35 -4.73 9.70
N ALA A 105 4.56 -5.65 9.15
CA ALA A 105 4.94 -7.06 9.01
C ALA A 105 6.06 -7.25 7.97
N LEU A 106 5.94 -6.63 6.79
CA LEU A 106 6.95 -6.69 5.72
C LEU A 106 8.31 -6.13 6.14
N ARG A 107 8.32 -5.11 7.01
CA ARG A 107 9.54 -4.55 7.62
C ARG A 107 10.26 -5.53 8.54
N ARG A 108 9.57 -6.50 9.12
CA ARG A 108 10.13 -7.41 10.12
C ARG A 108 10.62 -8.72 9.52
N ALA A 109 9.88 -9.30 8.58
CA ALA A 109 10.14 -10.63 8.03
C ALA A 109 9.44 -10.88 6.69
N ALA A 110 9.48 -12.11 6.21
CA ALA A 110 8.63 -12.59 5.11
C ALA A 110 7.16 -12.57 5.53
N LEU A 111 6.26 -12.29 4.59
CA LEU A 111 4.82 -12.23 4.83
C LEU A 111 4.11 -13.32 4.02
N HIS A 112 3.34 -14.18 4.68
CA HIS A 112 2.32 -14.99 4.01
C HIS A 112 1.11 -14.11 3.74
N VAL A 113 0.69 -14.06 2.48
CA VAL A 113 -0.39 -13.17 2.05
C VAL A 113 -1.74 -13.72 2.51
N GLU A 114 -2.44 -12.94 3.34
CA GLU A 114 -3.80 -13.26 3.77
C GLU A 114 -4.73 -13.53 2.58
N GLY A 115 -5.62 -14.51 2.73
CA GLY A 115 -6.51 -14.97 1.65
C GLY A 115 -5.87 -16.00 0.72
N THR A 116 -4.56 -16.25 0.84
CA THR A 116 -3.90 -17.38 0.18
C THR A 116 -3.75 -18.55 1.15
N GLY A 117 -3.77 -19.77 0.64
CA GLY A 117 -3.75 -20.94 1.52
C GLY A 117 -2.35 -21.28 2.01
N PHE A 118 -2.27 -22.24 2.92
CA PHE A 118 -1.01 -22.68 3.53
C PHE A 118 -0.44 -23.91 2.81
N PRO A 119 0.87 -24.20 2.95
CA PRO A 119 1.51 -25.32 2.25
C PRO A 119 0.93 -26.71 2.59
N TRP A 120 0.36 -26.85 3.79
CA TRP A 120 -0.26 -28.10 4.26
C TRP A 120 -1.73 -28.23 3.85
N GLN A 121 -2.30 -27.27 3.13
CA GLN A 121 -3.66 -27.35 2.61
C GLN A 121 -3.65 -27.96 1.20
N ARG A 122 -4.53 -28.94 0.95
CA ARG A 122 -4.61 -29.64 -0.34
C ARG A 122 -5.04 -28.67 -1.44
N GLY A 123 -4.31 -28.65 -2.55
CA GLY A 123 -4.68 -27.87 -3.74
C GLY A 123 -4.65 -26.35 -3.52
N SER A 124 -4.01 -25.90 -2.44
CA SER A 124 -3.84 -24.50 -2.13
C SER A 124 -2.59 -23.93 -2.79
N ASN A 125 -2.68 -22.66 -3.20
CA ASN A 125 -1.51 -21.85 -3.54
C ASN A 125 -1.14 -20.94 -2.37
N THR A 126 0.13 -20.96 -2.00
CA THR A 126 0.70 -20.11 -0.94
C THR A 126 1.50 -18.99 -1.58
N TYR A 127 1.14 -17.74 -1.28
CA TYR A 127 1.89 -16.58 -1.75
C TYR A 127 2.65 -15.97 -0.59
N ILE A 128 3.95 -15.76 -0.79
CA ILE A 128 4.85 -15.13 0.16
C ILE A 128 5.37 -13.82 -0.43
N ALA A 129 5.24 -12.74 0.32
CA ALA A 129 5.74 -11.41 -0.01
C ALA A 129 6.87 -11.00 0.95
N GLY A 130 7.68 -10.04 0.51
CA GLY A 130 8.79 -9.51 1.30
C GLY A 130 9.56 -8.47 0.51
N HIS A 131 10.28 -7.58 1.20
CA HIS A 131 11.12 -6.60 0.51
C HIS A 131 12.35 -7.27 -0.10
N ARG A 132 12.69 -6.90 -1.34
CA ARG A 132 13.97 -7.26 -1.97
C ARG A 132 15.15 -6.67 -1.18
N LEU A 133 15.02 -5.40 -0.79
CA LEU A 133 15.91 -4.71 0.12
C LEU A 133 15.09 -4.29 1.36
N GLY A 134 15.03 -5.16 2.36
CA GLY A 134 14.34 -4.87 3.61
C GLY A 134 15.18 -4.07 4.60
N PHE A 135 14.80 -4.16 5.88
CA PHE A 135 15.36 -3.34 6.94
C PHE A 135 16.58 -4.00 7.60
N PRO A 136 17.72 -3.30 7.68
CA PRO A 136 18.93 -3.83 8.33
C PRO A 136 18.64 -4.33 9.76
N GLY A 137 19.18 -5.50 10.10
CA GLY A 137 19.03 -6.10 11.43
C GLY A 137 17.69 -6.80 11.68
N THR A 138 16.82 -6.91 10.68
CA THR A 138 15.56 -7.68 10.76
C THR A 138 15.62 -8.93 9.87
N ALA A 139 14.65 -9.84 9.99
CA ALA A 139 14.53 -10.98 9.09
C ALA A 139 14.12 -10.57 7.65
N SER A 140 13.80 -9.29 7.42
CA SER A 140 13.58 -8.75 6.08
C SER A 140 14.86 -8.26 5.39
N ASP A 141 16.00 -8.14 6.08
CA ASP A 141 17.25 -7.62 5.50
C ASP A 141 17.68 -8.47 4.30
N ARG A 142 17.60 -7.86 3.10
CA ARG A 142 17.96 -8.49 1.82
C ARG A 142 17.36 -9.89 1.63
N LEU A 143 16.14 -10.08 2.14
CA LEU A 143 15.47 -11.38 2.14
C LEU A 143 15.36 -11.97 0.72
N PHE A 144 14.84 -11.18 -0.22
CA PHE A 144 14.64 -11.61 -1.61
C PHE A 144 15.62 -10.94 -2.58
N TRP A 145 16.82 -10.58 -2.10
CA TRP A 145 17.82 -9.86 -2.88
C TRP A 145 18.27 -10.60 -4.14
N ASP A 146 18.47 -11.91 -4.01
CA ASP A 146 19.05 -12.82 -5.02
C ASP A 146 17.99 -13.53 -5.89
N LEU A 147 16.72 -13.07 -5.88
CA LEU A 147 15.65 -13.67 -6.69
C LEU A 147 15.95 -13.64 -8.20
N ASP A 148 16.78 -12.70 -8.65
CA ASP A 148 17.21 -12.56 -10.05
C ASP A 148 18.31 -13.53 -10.48
N ARG A 149 18.78 -14.39 -9.55
CA ARG A 149 19.88 -15.34 -9.77
C ARG A 149 19.46 -16.81 -9.65
N LEU A 150 18.16 -17.06 -9.51
CA LEU A 150 17.57 -18.41 -9.41
C LEU A 150 17.33 -19.06 -10.76
#